data_AF-A0A3D0S965-F1
#
_entry.id   AF-A0A3D0S965-F1
#
_cell.length_a   1.000
_cell.length_b   1.000
_cell.length_c   1.000
_cell.angle_alpha   90.00
_cell.angle_beta   90.00
_cell.angle_gamma   90.00
#
_symmetry.space_group_name_H-M   'P 1'
#
loop_
_entity.id
_entity.type
_entity.pdbx_description
1 polymer ?
#
loop_
_entity_poly.entity_id
_entity_poly.type
_entity_poly.pdbx_seq_one_letter_code
_entity_poly.pdbx_strand_id
1 'polypeptide(L)'
;MIYDKPSRTITDSQGRQRVLSPQCGDLLDLLMENAGEIVTRTDMRLSIWGHQVVSEDRINHLVCRLRKELKSLPEPPPWQIEAIP
;
A
#
# COMPACT_ATOMS: atom_id res chain seq x y z
N MET A 1 -9.52 12.96 1.91
CA MET A 1 -8.25 12.41 1.40
C MET A 1 -8.50 11.75 0.06
N ILE A 2 -7.64 11.98 -0.93
CA ILE A 2 -7.75 11.40 -2.29
C ILE A 2 -6.43 10.72 -2.61
N TYR A 3 -6.48 9.54 -3.21
CA TYR A 3 -5.30 8.86 -3.73
C TYR A 3 -5.33 8.82 -5.25
N ASP A 4 -4.28 9.33 -5.89
CA ASP A 4 -4.07 9.27 -7.33
C ASP A 4 -3.11 8.13 -7.67
N LYS A 5 -3.65 7.07 -8.28
CA LYS A 5 -2.92 5.85 -8.63
C LYS A 5 -1.76 6.08 -9.61
N PRO A 6 -1.92 6.78 -10.75
CA PRO A 6 -0.82 7.00 -11.70
C PRO A 6 0.41 7.69 -11.09
N SER A 7 0.20 8.70 -10.24
CA SER A 7 1.31 9.40 -9.56
C SER A 7 1.72 8.78 -8.23
N ARG A 8 0.92 7.84 -7.69
CA ARG A 8 1.03 7.26 -6.33
C ARG A 8 1.00 8.36 -5.25
N THR A 9 0.18 9.38 -5.46
CA THR A 9 0.12 10.56 -4.59
C THR A 9 -1.13 10.52 -3.71
N ILE A 10 -0.93 10.64 -2.41
CA ILE A 10 -2.01 10.90 -1.45
C ILE A 10 -2.11 12.41 -1.24
N THR A 11 -3.31 12.95 -1.40
CA THR A 11 -3.64 14.35 -1.09
C THR A 11 -4.57 14.42 0.12
N ASP A 12 -4.17 15.13 1.17
CA ASP A 12 -4.96 15.31 2.38
C ASP A 12 -6.09 16.36 2.21
N SER A 13 -6.87 16.61 3.27
CA SER A 13 -7.96 17.60 3.24
C SER A 13 -7.48 19.05 3.07
N GLN A 14 -6.21 19.32 3.39
CA GLN A 14 -5.55 20.62 3.31
C GLN A 14 -4.80 20.82 1.97
N GLY A 15 -4.88 19.85 1.05
CA GLY A 15 -4.20 19.88 -0.24
C GLY A 15 -2.71 19.51 -0.19
N ARG A 16 -2.18 19.04 0.94
CA ARG A 16 -0.79 18.58 1.02
C ARG A 16 -0.64 17.23 0.35
N GLN A 17 0.44 17.07 -0.39
CA GLN A 17 0.71 15.89 -1.20
C GLN A 17 1.84 15.06 -0.61
N ARG A 18 1.65 13.73 -0.61
CA ARG A 18 2.67 12.73 -0.26
C ARG A 18 2.76 11.71 -1.38
N VAL A 19 3.93 11.63 -2.02
CA VAL A 19 4.21 10.62 -3.04
C VAL A 19 4.73 9.36 -2.36
N LEU A 20 4.09 8.21 -2.64
CA LEU A 20 4.55 6.91 -2.16
C LEU A 20 5.69 6.38 -3.05
N SER A 21 6.57 5.59 -2.44
CA SER A 21 7.53 4.79 -3.24
C SER A 21 6.78 3.85 -4.20
N PRO A 22 7.36 3.48 -5.35
CA PRO A 22 6.70 2.62 -6.35
C PRO A 22 6.03 1.39 -5.74
N GLN A 23 6.79 0.58 -4.99
CA GLN A 23 6.28 -0.64 -4.35
C GLN A 23 5.18 -0.38 -3.31
N CYS A 24 5.20 0.76 -2.62
CA CYS A 24 4.12 1.13 -1.69
C CYS A 24 2.86 1.53 -2.44
N GLY A 25 3.01 2.21 -3.59
CA GLY A 25 1.90 2.47 -4.50
C GLY A 25 1.31 1.18 -5.04
N ASP A 26 2.14 0.29 -5.58
CA ASP A 26 1.71 -1.01 -6.13
C ASP A 26 0.96 -1.85 -5.08
N LEU A 27 1.45 -1.89 -3.83
CA LEU A 27 0.76 -2.58 -2.74
C LEU A 27 -0.56 -1.90 -2.38
N LEU A 28 -0.62 -0.57 -2.33
CA LEU A 28 -1.84 0.15 -2.02
C LEU A 28 -2.89 -0.05 -3.12
N ASP A 29 -2.47 0.00 -4.38
CA ASP A 29 -3.31 -0.29 -5.55
C ASP A 29 -3.92 -1.69 -5.44
N LEU A 30 -3.10 -2.70 -5.20
CA LEU A 30 -3.56 -4.09 -5.05
C LEU A 30 -4.61 -4.22 -3.93
N LEU A 31 -4.40 -3.56 -2.79
CA LEU A 31 -5.32 -3.60 -1.66
C LEU A 31 -6.64 -2.88 -1.95
N MET A 32 -6.61 -1.75 -2.67
CA MET A 32 -7.83 -1.02 -3.04
C MET A 32 -8.63 -1.74 -4.13
N GLU A 33 -7.97 -2.36 -5.10
CA GLU A 33 -8.62 -3.17 -6.14
C GLU A 33 -9.33 -4.39 -5.57
N ASN A 34 -8.84 -4.89 -4.42
CA ASN A 34 -9.39 -6.02 -3.69
C ASN A 34 -10.00 -5.55 -2.35
N ALA A 35 -10.56 -4.34 -2.30
CA ALA A 35 -11.13 -3.79 -1.07
C ALA A 35 -12.26 -4.69 -0.54
N GLY A 36 -12.14 -5.12 0.71
CA GLY A 36 -13.07 -6.06 1.35
C GLY A 36 -12.67 -7.53 1.24
N GLU A 37 -11.64 -7.84 0.45
CA GLU A 37 -11.12 -9.20 0.27
C GLU A 37 -9.74 -9.38 0.92
N ILE A 38 -9.39 -10.63 1.23
CA ILE A 38 -8.07 -10.97 1.76
C ILE A 38 -7.06 -11.07 0.61
N VAL A 39 -6.12 -10.13 0.56
CA VAL A 39 -4.96 -10.22 -0.33
C VAL A 39 -3.88 -11.10 0.31
N THR A 40 -3.57 -12.23 -0.32
CA THR A 40 -2.58 -13.17 0.23
C THR A 40 -1.14 -12.74 -0.07
N ARG A 41 -0.17 -13.36 0.62
CA ARG A 41 1.26 -13.18 0.32
C ARG A 41 1.60 -13.58 -1.11
N THR A 42 0.91 -14.58 -1.65
CA THR A 42 1.11 -15.03 -3.04
C THR A 42 0.62 -13.97 -4.03
N ASP A 43 -0.54 -13.34 -3.76
CA ASP A 43 -1.08 -12.27 -4.61
C ASP A 43 -0.16 -11.05 -4.61
N MET A 44 0.30 -10.63 -3.42
CA MET A 44 1.29 -9.55 -3.28
C MET A 44 2.56 -9.87 -4.08
N ARG A 45 3.06 -11.11 -3.98
CA ARG A 45 4.26 -11.55 -4.70
C ARG A 45 4.09 -11.42 -6.20
N LEU A 46 3.01 -12.01 -6.73
CA LEU A 46 2.73 -12.04 -8.16
C LEU A 46 2.46 -10.64 -8.72
N SER A 47 1.69 -9.81 -8.00
CA SER A 47 1.32 -8.48 -8.48
C SER A 47 2.48 -7.49 -8.45
N ILE A 48 3.33 -7.52 -7.41
CA ILE A 48 4.35 -6.48 -7.18
C ILE A 48 5.72 -6.89 -7.74
N TRP A 49 6.04 -8.19 -7.72
CA TRP A 49 7.33 -8.71 -8.16
C TRP A 49 7.24 -9.69 -9.35
N GLY A 50 6.03 -9.99 -9.83
CA GLY A 50 5.82 -10.90 -10.95
C GLY A 50 6.36 -12.30 -10.64
N HIS A 51 7.24 -12.78 -11.52
CA HIS A 51 7.90 -14.09 -11.38
C HIS A 51 9.19 -14.05 -10.54
N GLN A 52 9.56 -12.91 -9.95
CA GLN A 52 10.76 -12.86 -9.11
C GLN A 52 10.53 -13.60 -7.79
N VAL A 53 11.54 -14.39 -7.40
CA VAL A 53 11.57 -15.02 -6.07
C VAL A 53 11.95 -13.96 -5.05
N VAL A 54 11.04 -13.68 -4.12
CA VAL A 54 11.25 -12.76 -3.00
C VAL A 54 10.96 -13.47 -1.68
N SER A 55 11.74 -13.15 -0.64
CA SER A 55 11.53 -13.70 0.69
C SER A 55 10.26 -13.15 1.34
N GLU A 56 9.70 -13.91 2.28
CA GLU A 56 8.56 -13.45 3.07
C GLU A 56 8.88 -12.18 3.87
N ASP A 57 10.12 -12.03 4.33
CA ASP A 57 10.58 -10.82 5.00
C ASP A 57 10.43 -9.59 4.11
N ARG A 58 10.71 -9.71 2.81
CA ARG A 58 10.56 -8.58 1.88
C ARG A 58 9.10 -8.14 1.77
N ILE A 59 8.17 -9.08 1.77
CA ILE A 59 6.72 -8.81 1.80
C ILE A 59 6.35 -8.13 3.12
N ASN A 60 6.79 -8.68 4.25
CA ASN A 60 6.54 -8.11 5.58
C ASN A 60 7.08 -6.68 5.71
N HIS A 61 8.29 -6.44 5.21
CA HIS A 61 8.91 -5.12 5.20
C HIS A 61 8.15 -4.13 4.32
N LEU A 62 7.60 -4.57 3.18
CA LEU A 62 6.80 -3.71 2.32
C LEU A 62 5.49 -3.30 3.00
N VAL A 63 4.78 -4.25 3.62
CA VAL A 63 3.55 -3.96 4.39
C VAL A 63 3.86 -3.01 5.56
N CYS A 64 4.95 -3.27 6.30
CA CYS A 64 5.39 -2.39 7.37
C CYS A 64 5.73 -0.98 6.88
N ARG A 65 6.40 -0.87 5.71
CA ARG A 65 6.74 0.42 5.11
C ARG A 65 5.49 1.18 4.71
N LEU A 66 4.54 0.54 4.03
CA LEU A 66 3.27 1.16 3.67
C LEU A 66 2.53 1.68 4.91
N ARG A 67 2.43 0.86 5.97
CA ARG A 67 1.81 1.29 7.23
C ARG A 67 2.51 2.51 7.85
N LYS A 68 3.84 2.59 7.78
CA LYS A 68 4.60 3.75 8.27
C LYS A 68 4.32 5.00 7.45
N GLU A 69 4.28 4.87 6.12
CA GLU A 69 3.94 5.97 5.20
C GLU A 69 2.53 6.50 5.46
N LEU A 70 1.56 5.61 5.71
CA LEU A 70 0.19 6.02 6.01
C LEU A 70 0.05 6.64 7.41
N LYS A 71 0.81 6.15 8.39
CA LYS A 71 0.83 6.72 9.76
C LYS A 71 1.52 8.08 9.84
N SER A 72 2.39 8.42 8.89
CA SER A 72 3.06 9.73 8.86
C SER A 72 2.24 10.80 8.15
N LEU A 73 1.06 10.45 7.62
CA LEU A 73 0.14 11.42 7.06
C LEU A 73 -0.43 12.33 8.17
N PRO A 74 -0.68 13.62 7.88
CA PRO A 74 -1.24 14.55 8.86
C PRO A 74 -2.61 14.14 9.39
N GLU A 75 -3.38 13.43 8.57
CA GLU A 75 -4.70 12.91 8.88
C GLU A 75 -4.76 11.43 8.49
N PRO A 76 -5.36 10.56 9.33
CA PRO A 76 -5.50 9.16 8.98
C PRO A 76 -6.44 8.98 7.78
N PRO A 77 -6.17 7.99 6.91
CA PRO A 77 -7.11 7.62 5.85
C PRO A 77 -8.44 7.14 6.44
N PRO A 78 -9.57 7.28 5.69
CA PRO A 78 -10.88 6.77 6.12
C PRO A 78 -10.99 5.24 6.03
N TRP A 79 -9.94 4.56 5.58
CA TRP A 79 -9.83 3.11 5.42
C TRP A 79 -8.60 2.60 6.16
N GLN A 80 -8.60 1.33 6.56
CA GLN A 80 -7.53 0.72 7.34
C GLN A 80 -7.02 -0.56 6.67
N ILE A 81 -5.70 -0.79 6.77
CA ILE A 81 -5.05 -2.02 6.31
C ILE A 81 -4.81 -2.94 7.49
N GLU A 82 -5.56 -4.04 7.55
CA GLU A 82 -5.44 -5.06 8.60
C GLU A 82 -4.61 -6.25 8.12
N ALA A 83 -3.83 -6.84 9.03
CA ALA A 83 -3.12 -8.08 8.77
C ALA A 83 -3.88 -9.20 9.46
N ILE A 84 -4.28 -10.21 8.69
CA ILE A 84 -4.94 -11.39 9.19
C ILE A 84 -3.84 -12.43 9.54
N PRO A 85 -3.81 -12.95 10.78
CA PRO A 85 -2.84 -13.95 11.21
C PRO A 85 -3.07 -15.34 10.58
#